data_AF-A0A2A4YQ02-F1
#
_entry.id   AF-A0A2A4YQ02-F1
#
_cell.length_a   1.000
_cell.length_b   1.000
_cell.length_c   1.000
_cell.angle_alpha   90.00
_cell.angle_beta   90.00
_cell.angle_gamma   90.00
#
_symmetry.space_group_name_H-M   'P 1'
#
loop_
_entity.id
_entity.type
_entity.pdbx_description
1 polymer ?
#
loop_
_entity_poly.entity_id
_entity_poly.type
_entity_poly.pdbx_seq_one_letter_code
_entity_poly.pdbx_strand_id
1 'polypeptide(L)'
;MKPIKKNIDNYKPKKDRSLRFLTFAVFSLFIGFGFCIGFYPYTLIDLYGFSKILAVFTVVGFLIPLKYYQKWFHFIKYETIIFNFIGTGPLLTGLFFLLNFTFSSNPFVHQYKIEKMYFEGDESYKSFGVILENNIFSGERKIVELTDISPYELMNKKYLKLTISKGLFGYDVIKERELIQ
;
A
#
# COMPACT_ATOMS: atom_id res chain seq x y z
N MET A 1 -15.98 22.99 65.70
CA MET A 1 -15.65 22.89 64.26
C MET A 1 -14.35 22.11 64.11
N LYS A 2 -14.37 20.90 63.54
CA LYS A 2 -13.14 20.13 63.24
C LYS A 2 -12.57 20.62 61.91
N PRO A 3 -11.26 20.90 61.79
CA PRO A 3 -10.66 21.31 60.53
C PRO A 3 -10.69 20.14 59.55
N ILE A 4 -11.26 20.36 58.37
CA ILE A 4 -11.21 19.43 57.24
C ILE A 4 -9.77 19.41 56.75
N LYS A 5 -9.02 18.34 57.06
CA LYS A 5 -7.71 18.08 56.45
C LYS A 5 -7.95 17.85 54.95
N LYS A 6 -7.60 18.85 54.14
CA LYS A 6 -7.54 18.72 52.68
C LYS A 6 -6.43 17.73 52.37
N ASN A 7 -6.80 16.49 52.07
CA ASN A 7 -5.84 15.48 51.60
C ASN A 7 -5.41 15.93 50.21
N ILE A 8 -4.28 16.63 50.14
CA ILE A 8 -3.64 16.95 48.87
C ILE A 8 -2.97 15.64 48.45
N ASP A 9 -3.75 14.77 47.84
CA ASP A 9 -3.22 13.59 47.18
C ASP A 9 -2.17 14.09 46.19
N ASN A 10 -0.92 13.72 46.43
CA ASN A 10 0.21 13.99 45.55
C ASN A 10 -0.07 13.32 44.19
N TYR A 11 -0.77 14.01 43.31
CA TYR A 11 -0.99 13.59 41.93
C TYR A 11 0.38 13.53 41.24
N LYS A 12 0.97 12.34 41.21
CA LYS A 12 2.10 12.05 40.33
C LYS A 12 1.50 11.80 38.96
N PRO A 13 1.76 12.64 37.94
CA PRO A 13 1.27 12.37 36.60
C PRO A 13 1.79 10.99 36.18
N LYS A 14 0.86 10.10 35.82
CA LYS A 14 1.17 8.79 35.28
C LYS A 14 2.12 9.01 34.10
N LYS A 15 3.29 8.36 34.09
CA LYS A 15 4.33 8.57 33.08
C LYS A 15 3.73 8.34 31.69
N ASP A 16 3.40 9.42 31.00
CA ASP A 16 2.75 9.35 29.70
C ASP A 16 3.79 9.05 28.63
N ARG A 17 3.70 7.87 28.03
CA ARG A 17 4.53 7.46 26.89
C ARG A 17 3.74 7.52 25.59
N SER A 18 2.45 7.90 25.64
CA SER A 18 1.52 7.88 24.51
C SER A 18 2.08 8.64 23.32
N LEU A 19 2.58 9.86 23.56
CA LEU A 19 3.10 10.75 22.54
C LEU A 19 4.21 10.11 21.71
N ARG A 20 5.16 9.39 22.35
CA ARG A 20 6.28 8.76 21.63
C ARG A 20 5.81 7.64 20.70
N PHE A 21 4.87 6.82 21.17
CA PHE A 21 4.34 5.73 20.36
C PHE A 21 3.36 6.24 19.28
N LEU A 22 2.66 7.34 19.54
CA LEU A 22 1.85 8.00 18.53
C LEU A 22 2.74 8.60 17.43
N THR A 23 3.86 9.23 17.80
CA THR A 23 4.87 9.67 16.83
C THR A 23 5.39 8.49 16.01
N PHE A 24 5.67 7.35 16.64
CA PHE A 24 6.06 6.13 15.92
C PHE A 24 4.97 5.63 14.96
N ALA A 25 3.69 5.71 15.35
CA ALA A 25 2.57 5.36 14.48
C ALA A 25 2.50 6.28 13.25
N VAL A 26 2.75 7.58 13.43
CA VAL A 26 2.82 8.55 12.32
C VAL A 26 4.00 8.23 11.39
N PHE A 27 5.19 7.92 11.91
CA PHE A 27 6.30 7.46 11.07
C PHE A 27 5.95 6.17 10.32
N SER A 28 5.29 5.23 10.99
CA SER A 28 4.83 3.97 10.41
C SER A 28 3.82 4.20 9.28
N LEU A 29 2.93 5.20 9.42
CA LEU A 29 2.02 5.62 8.36
C LEU A 29 2.80 6.04 7.11
N PHE A 30 3.76 6.96 7.24
CA PHE A 30 4.49 7.48 6.09
C PHE A 30 5.34 6.40 5.40
N ILE A 31 6.00 5.54 6.18
CA ILE A 31 6.76 4.41 5.63
C ILE A 31 5.84 3.43 4.91
N GLY A 32 4.74 3.02 5.57
CA GLY A 32 3.77 2.10 4.99
C GLY A 32 3.13 2.65 3.73
N PHE A 33 2.72 3.91 3.76
CA PHE A 33 2.15 4.61 2.61
C PHE A 33 3.17 4.78 1.48
N GLY A 34 4.43 5.09 1.80
CA GLY A 34 5.53 5.14 0.83
C GLY A 34 5.73 3.80 0.12
N PHE A 35 5.69 2.68 0.84
CA PHE A 35 5.74 1.35 0.22
C PHE A 35 4.48 1.06 -0.61
N CYS A 36 3.29 1.43 -0.14
CA CYS A 36 2.09 1.29 -0.94
C CYS A 36 2.21 2.06 -2.26
N ILE A 37 2.59 3.34 -2.24
CA ILE A 37 2.79 4.13 -3.46
C ILE A 37 3.87 3.49 -4.36
N GLY A 38 5.00 3.08 -3.78
CA GLY A 38 6.12 2.55 -4.56
C GLY A 38 5.84 1.20 -5.21
N PHE A 39 5.08 0.31 -4.56
CA PHE A 39 4.91 -1.08 -5.01
C PHE A 39 3.50 -1.44 -5.52
N TYR A 40 2.49 -0.61 -5.23
CA TYR A 40 1.14 -0.80 -5.75
C TYR A 40 1.06 -0.79 -7.29
N PRO A 41 1.77 0.08 -8.04
CA PRO A 41 1.73 0.07 -9.50
C PRO A 41 2.24 -1.24 -10.12
N TYR A 42 3.16 -1.92 -9.42
CA TYR A 42 3.77 -3.17 -9.89
C TYR A 42 2.97 -4.40 -9.48
N THR A 43 2.17 -4.33 -8.42
CA THR A 43 1.36 -5.46 -7.96
C THR A 43 -0.01 -5.45 -8.64
N LEU A 44 -0.36 -6.54 -9.31
CA LEU A 44 -1.67 -6.74 -9.95
C LEU A 44 -2.72 -7.04 -8.89
N ILE A 45 -3.19 -5.96 -8.27
CA ILE A 45 -4.30 -5.92 -7.34
C ILE A 45 -5.13 -4.68 -7.64
N ASP A 46 -6.44 -4.84 -7.66
CA ASP A 46 -7.38 -3.74 -7.82
C ASP A 46 -7.52 -2.92 -6.53
N LEU A 47 -8.18 -1.77 -6.63
CA LEU A 47 -8.42 -0.89 -5.48
C LEU A 47 -9.27 -1.58 -4.40
N TYR A 48 -10.19 -2.46 -4.80
CA TYR A 48 -11.01 -3.21 -3.86
C TYR A 48 -10.17 -4.22 -3.07
N GLY A 49 -9.32 -5.01 -3.74
CA GLY A 49 -8.37 -5.91 -3.09
C GLY A 49 -7.41 -5.17 -2.16
N PHE A 50 -6.87 -4.02 -2.59
CA PHE A 50 -6.05 -3.16 -1.73
C PHE A 50 -6.80 -2.74 -0.45
N SER A 51 -8.03 -2.25 -0.59
CA SER A 51 -8.84 -1.81 0.55
C SER A 51 -9.12 -2.96 1.53
N LYS A 52 -9.35 -4.17 1.02
CA LYS A 52 -9.57 -5.37 1.82
C LYS A 52 -8.33 -5.76 2.63
N ILE A 53 -7.15 -5.74 2.00
CA ILE A 53 -5.88 -6.04 2.68
C ILE A 53 -5.61 -5.02 3.78
N LEU A 54 -5.79 -3.72 3.49
CA LEU A 54 -5.63 -2.65 4.47
C LEU A 54 -6.57 -2.83 5.67
N ALA A 55 -7.84 -3.14 5.42
CA ALA A 55 -8.81 -3.41 6.47
C ALA A 55 -8.42 -4.63 7.33
N VAL A 56 -8.01 -5.73 6.69
CA VAL A 56 -7.56 -6.94 7.39
C VAL A 56 -6.36 -6.65 8.29
N PHE A 57 -5.32 -5.98 7.80
CA PHE A 57 -4.15 -5.66 8.61
C PHE A 57 -4.45 -4.67 9.73
N THR A 58 -5.38 -3.76 9.52
CA THR A 58 -5.88 -2.88 10.58
C THR A 58 -6.56 -3.70 11.69
N VAL A 59 -7.39 -4.68 11.32
CA VAL A 59 -8.06 -5.59 12.28
C VAL A 59 -7.06 -6.50 12.99
N VAL A 60 -6.02 -6.99 12.31
CA VAL A 60 -4.96 -7.83 12.90
C VAL A 60 -4.28 -7.12 14.09
N GLY A 61 -4.09 -5.81 14.02
CA GLY A 61 -3.59 -5.03 15.17
C GLY A 61 -4.48 -5.16 16.41
N PHE A 62 -5.80 -5.26 16.24
CA PHE A 62 -6.75 -5.42 17.34
C PHE A 62 -6.82 -6.84 17.92
N LEU A 63 -6.18 -7.83 17.29
CA LEU A 63 -6.07 -9.18 17.87
C LEU A 63 -5.21 -9.18 19.14
N ILE A 64 -4.34 -8.18 19.32
CA ILE A 64 -3.58 -8.01 20.54
C ILE A 64 -4.53 -7.46 21.63
N PRO A 65 -4.76 -8.18 22.74
CA PRO A 65 -5.69 -7.73 23.77
C PRO A 65 -5.29 -6.37 24.37
N LEU A 66 -6.28 -5.50 24.61
CA LEU A 66 -6.07 -4.15 25.17
C LEU A 66 -5.20 -4.13 26.45
N LYS A 67 -5.26 -5.20 27.25
CA LYS A 67 -4.43 -5.37 28.46
C LYS A 67 -2.93 -5.28 28.15
N TYR A 68 -2.47 -5.79 27.01
CA TYR A 68 -1.08 -5.68 26.58
C TYR A 68 -0.74 -4.26 26.13
N TYR A 69 -1.64 -3.60 25.41
CA TYR A 69 -1.45 -2.19 25.04
C TYR A 69 -1.32 -1.28 26.26
N GLN A 70 -2.19 -1.47 27.26
CA GLN A 70 -2.14 -0.74 28.52
C GLN A 70 -0.87 -1.05 29.33
N LYS A 71 -0.38 -2.31 29.29
CA LYS A 71 0.82 -2.73 30.03
C LYS A 71 2.11 -2.22 29.39
N TRP A 72 2.25 -2.34 28.06
CA TRP A 72 3.49 -2.02 27.36
C TRP A 72 3.56 -0.56 26.94
N PHE A 73 2.50 -0.06 26.31
CA PHE A 73 2.44 1.27 25.70
C PHE A 73 1.78 2.31 26.60
N HIS A 74 1.10 1.87 27.68
CA HIS A 74 0.32 2.72 28.59
C HIS A 74 -0.87 3.41 27.90
N PHE A 75 -1.33 2.83 26.78
CA PHE A 75 -2.38 3.41 25.98
C PHE A 75 -3.76 3.37 26.63
N ILE A 76 -4.54 4.42 26.43
CA ILE A 76 -5.99 4.36 26.61
C ILE A 76 -6.67 3.70 25.40
N LYS A 77 -7.96 3.40 25.52
CA LYS A 77 -8.74 2.72 24.46
C LYS A 77 -8.61 3.42 23.11
N TYR A 78 -8.76 4.75 23.09
CA TYR A 78 -8.73 5.54 21.86
C TYR A 78 -7.34 5.56 21.20
N GLU A 79 -6.27 5.65 21.98
CA GLU A 79 -4.90 5.61 21.45
C GLU A 79 -4.57 4.28 20.80
N THR A 80 -5.10 3.18 21.34
CA THR A 80 -4.96 1.85 20.74
C THR A 80 -5.64 1.79 19.37
N ILE A 81 -6.83 2.40 19.24
CA ILE A 81 -7.55 2.47 17.96
C ILE A 81 -6.74 3.29 16.95
N ILE A 82 -6.32 4.49 17.35
CA ILE A 82 -5.55 5.39 16.48
C ILE A 82 -4.24 4.73 16.05
N PHE A 83 -3.53 4.06 16.97
CA PHE A 83 -2.27 3.39 16.68
C PHE A 83 -2.44 2.27 15.63
N ASN A 84 -3.49 1.45 15.74
CA ASN A 84 -3.72 0.37 14.79
C ASN A 84 -4.18 0.88 13.41
N PHE A 85 -5.03 1.91 13.37
CA PHE A 85 -5.50 2.50 12.11
C PHE A 85 -4.42 3.27 11.36
N ILE A 86 -3.61 4.06 12.08
CA ILE A 86 -2.63 4.95 11.47
C ILE A 86 -1.27 4.28 11.35
N GLY A 87 -0.86 3.52 12.36
CA GLY A 87 0.44 2.85 12.38
C GLY A 87 0.39 1.47 11.77
N THR A 88 -0.30 0.54 12.44
CA THR A 88 -0.18 -0.90 12.14
C THR A 88 -0.76 -1.29 10.78
N GLY A 89 -1.97 -0.83 10.45
CA GLY A 89 -2.63 -1.16 9.18
C GLY A 89 -1.81 -0.73 7.96
N PRO A 90 -1.50 0.57 7.80
CA PRO A 90 -0.71 1.07 6.69
C PRO A 90 0.68 0.45 6.59
N LEU A 91 1.38 0.28 7.73
CA LEU A 91 2.72 -0.30 7.74
C LEU A 91 2.72 -1.76 7.28
N LEU A 92 1.82 -2.59 7.82
CA LEU A 92 1.72 -3.99 7.42
C LEU A 92 1.27 -4.14 5.97
N THR A 93 0.39 -3.27 5.50
CA THR A 93 -0.03 -3.24 4.10
C THR A 93 1.13 -2.88 3.17
N GLY A 94 1.90 -1.84 3.51
CA GLY A 94 3.08 -1.46 2.77
C GLY A 94 4.15 -2.57 2.74
N LEU A 95 4.40 -3.20 3.89
CA LEU A 95 5.30 -4.34 3.99
C LEU A 95 4.80 -5.54 3.18
N PHE A 96 3.50 -5.79 3.16
CA PHE A 96 2.91 -6.82 2.32
C PHE A 96 3.24 -6.58 0.84
N PHE A 97 3.07 -5.35 0.34
CA PHE A 97 3.41 -5.01 -1.04
C PHE A 97 4.90 -5.16 -1.33
N LEU A 98 5.76 -4.63 -0.45
CA LEU A 98 7.20 -4.77 -0.56
C LEU A 98 7.62 -6.24 -0.63
N LEU A 99 7.15 -7.05 0.32
CA LEU A 99 7.49 -8.47 0.38
C LEU A 99 6.92 -9.25 -0.81
N ASN A 100 5.70 -8.94 -1.26
CA ASN A 100 5.12 -9.56 -2.45
C ASN A 100 5.98 -9.29 -3.69
N PHE A 101 6.47 -8.05 -3.81
CA PHE A 101 7.34 -7.65 -4.92
C PHE A 101 8.74 -8.26 -4.83
N THR A 102 9.38 -8.17 -3.68
CA THR A 102 10.76 -8.62 -3.48
C THR A 102 10.88 -10.14 -3.60
N PHE A 103 9.95 -10.88 -2.98
CA PHE A 103 9.95 -12.34 -2.96
C PHE A 103 8.99 -12.88 -4.03
N SER A 104 9.32 -12.61 -5.28
CA SER A 104 8.59 -13.13 -6.44
C SER A 104 9.31 -14.32 -7.06
N SER A 105 8.54 -15.33 -7.46
CA SER A 105 9.04 -16.56 -8.10
C SER A 105 8.74 -16.59 -9.61
N ASN A 106 9.29 -17.60 -10.30
CA ASN A 106 8.96 -18.05 -11.66
C ASN A 106 8.42 -16.94 -12.58
N PRO A 107 9.30 -16.10 -13.14
CA PRO A 107 8.88 -15.11 -14.10
C PRO A 107 8.35 -15.80 -15.36
N PHE A 108 7.24 -15.29 -15.87
CA PHE A 108 6.66 -15.68 -17.13
C PHE A 108 6.53 -14.44 -18.03
N VAL A 109 6.85 -14.62 -19.31
CA VAL A 109 6.86 -13.53 -20.29
C VAL A 109 5.65 -13.69 -21.19
N HIS A 110 4.84 -12.63 -21.28
CA HIS A 110 3.76 -12.55 -22.26
C HIS A 110 4.10 -11.46 -23.28
N GLN A 111 3.84 -11.76 -24.55
CA GLN A 111 3.95 -10.80 -25.65
C GLN A 111 2.55 -10.55 -26.18
N TYR A 112 2.11 -9.29 -26.09
CA TYR A 112 0.82 -8.87 -26.57
C TYR A 112 0.99 -7.92 -27.75
N LYS A 113 0.20 -8.12 -28.80
CA LYS A 113 0.14 -7.20 -29.93
C LYS A 113 -0.73 -6.00 -29.56
N ILE A 114 -0.27 -4.80 -29.92
CA ILE A 114 -1.00 -3.56 -29.68
C ILE A 114 -2.03 -3.38 -30.79
N GLU A 115 -3.32 -3.39 -30.46
CA GLU A 115 -4.42 -3.20 -31.43
C GLU A 115 -4.74 -1.72 -31.63
N LYS A 116 -4.83 -0.97 -30.53
CA LYS A 116 -5.23 0.45 -30.54
C LYS A 116 -4.49 1.20 -29.45
N MET A 117 -4.12 2.44 -29.75
CA MET A 117 -3.59 3.38 -28.78
C MET A 117 -4.66 4.44 -28.52
N TYR A 118 -4.87 4.82 -27.25
CA TYR A 118 -5.77 5.91 -26.89
C TYR A 118 -5.04 6.93 -26.02
N PHE A 119 -5.48 8.18 -26.13
CA PHE A 119 -5.00 9.28 -25.30
C PHE A 119 -6.15 9.67 -24.38
N GLU A 120 -5.94 9.63 -23.08
CA GLU A 120 -6.95 10.00 -22.09
C GLU A 120 -6.40 11.11 -21.19
N GLY A 121 -7.11 12.24 -21.16
CA GLY A 121 -6.83 13.38 -20.28
C GLY A 121 -6.77 14.75 -20.99
N ASP A 122 -6.97 15.82 -20.20
CA ASP A 122 -6.86 17.22 -20.65
C ASP A 122 -5.40 17.67 -20.80
N GLU A 123 -5.15 18.82 -21.44
CA GLU A 123 -3.84 19.34 -21.88
C GLU A 123 -2.67 19.21 -20.87
N SER A 124 -2.95 19.09 -19.58
CA SER A 124 -1.97 18.95 -18.49
C SER A 124 -1.64 17.51 -18.06
N TYR A 125 -2.49 16.51 -18.34
CA TYR A 125 -2.30 15.12 -17.91
C TYR A 125 -2.71 14.14 -19.02
N LYS A 126 -1.85 13.97 -20.03
CA LYS A 126 -2.09 12.95 -21.06
C LYS A 126 -1.60 11.60 -20.55
N SER A 127 -2.53 10.74 -20.16
CA SER A 127 -2.25 9.31 -19.98
C SER A 127 -2.37 8.61 -21.33
N PHE A 128 -1.37 7.80 -21.67
CA PHE A 128 -1.33 7.04 -22.91
C PHE A 128 -1.74 5.62 -22.60
N GLY A 129 -2.75 5.08 -23.29
CA GLY A 129 -3.25 3.73 -23.08
C GLY A 129 -3.05 2.85 -24.31
N VAL A 130 -2.75 1.57 -24.10
CA VAL A 130 -2.63 0.55 -25.16
C VAL A 130 -3.68 -0.55 -24.98
N ILE A 131 -4.52 -0.75 -25.99
CA ILE A 131 -5.43 -1.89 -26.07
C ILE A 131 -4.65 -3.05 -26.69
N LEU A 132 -4.59 -4.16 -25.98
CA LEU A 132 -3.80 -5.35 -26.31
C LEU A 132 -4.69 -6.48 -26.82
N GLU A 133 -4.32 -7.09 -27.95
CA GLU A 133 -5.04 -8.20 -28.61
C GLU A 133 -5.11 -9.44 -27.70
N ASN A 134 -6.31 -10.00 -27.51
CA ASN A 134 -6.56 -11.20 -26.69
C ASN A 134 -5.93 -11.16 -25.28
N ASN A 135 -5.90 -10.00 -24.64
CA ASN A 135 -5.29 -9.84 -23.33
C ASN A 135 -6.23 -10.33 -22.21
N ILE A 136 -5.76 -11.30 -21.41
CA ILE A 136 -6.43 -11.80 -20.20
C ILE A 136 -6.51 -10.69 -19.12
N PHE A 137 -5.62 -9.70 -19.20
CA PHE A 137 -5.60 -8.50 -18.35
C PHE A 137 -6.34 -7.31 -18.97
N SER A 138 -7.21 -7.53 -19.95
CA SER A 138 -8.06 -6.47 -20.53
C SER A 138 -8.94 -5.85 -19.45
N GLY A 139 -8.65 -4.60 -19.06
CA GLY A 139 -9.28 -3.89 -17.94
C GLY A 139 -8.33 -3.55 -16.78
N GLU A 140 -7.15 -4.16 -16.72
CA GLU A 140 -6.12 -3.80 -15.75
C GLU A 140 -5.39 -2.53 -16.18
N ARG A 141 -5.85 -1.38 -15.69
CA ARG A 141 -5.26 -0.06 -15.97
C ARG A 141 -3.75 -0.03 -15.73
N LYS A 142 -3.26 -0.78 -14.74
CA LYS A 142 -1.83 -0.86 -14.45
C LYS A 142 -1.02 -1.42 -15.61
N ILE A 143 -1.59 -2.26 -16.47
CA ILE A 143 -0.93 -2.83 -17.65
C ILE A 143 -1.20 -2.00 -18.91
N VAL A 144 -2.41 -1.45 -19.00
CA VAL A 144 -2.95 -0.78 -20.19
C VAL A 144 -2.49 0.70 -20.26
N GLU A 145 -2.35 1.39 -19.14
CA GLU A 145 -1.91 2.79 -19.09
C GLU A 145 -0.37 2.88 -18.96
N LEU A 146 0.27 3.43 -19.99
CA LEU A 146 1.70 3.70 -20.09
C LEU A 146 1.93 5.20 -19.87
N THR A 147 2.02 5.62 -18.60
CA THR A 147 2.22 7.05 -18.25
C THR A 147 3.64 7.54 -18.47
N ASP A 148 4.61 6.63 -18.59
CA ASP A 148 6.04 6.96 -18.51
C ASP A 148 6.76 6.89 -19.87
N ILE A 149 6.03 6.61 -20.96
CA ILE A 149 6.60 6.38 -22.29
C ILE A 149 6.22 7.53 -23.21
N SER A 150 7.20 8.07 -23.92
CA SER A 150 6.95 9.15 -24.87
C SER A 150 6.08 8.64 -26.03
N PRO A 151 5.07 9.40 -26.49
CA PRO A 151 4.22 9.00 -27.61
C PRO A 151 5.01 8.71 -28.90
N TYR A 152 6.19 9.31 -29.05
CA TYR A 152 7.08 9.09 -30.19
C TYR A 152 7.71 7.68 -30.18
N GLU A 153 8.07 7.16 -29.00
CA GLU A 153 8.64 5.81 -28.85
C GLU A 153 7.63 4.71 -29.17
N LEU A 154 6.33 4.99 -29.00
CA LEU A 154 5.24 4.05 -29.24
C LEU A 154 4.88 3.91 -30.72
N MET A 155 5.02 4.96 -31.54
CA MET A 155 4.60 4.96 -32.95
C MET A 155 5.22 3.84 -33.80
N ASN A 156 6.40 3.35 -33.40
CA ASN A 156 7.14 2.31 -34.13
C ASN A 156 7.10 0.93 -33.47
N LYS A 157 6.36 0.76 -32.38
CA LYS A 157 6.33 -0.48 -31.57
C LYS A 157 4.99 -1.18 -31.75
N LYS A 158 5.03 -2.46 -32.12
CA LYS A 158 3.81 -3.25 -32.41
C LYS A 158 3.44 -4.20 -31.29
N TYR A 159 4.35 -4.49 -30.37
CA TYR A 159 4.12 -5.42 -29.28
C TYR A 159 4.58 -4.87 -27.94
N LEU A 160 3.86 -5.23 -26.89
CA LEU A 160 4.22 -5.04 -25.50
C LEU A 160 4.63 -6.39 -24.91
N LYS A 161 5.88 -6.48 -24.46
CA LYS A 161 6.42 -7.61 -23.72
C LYS A 161 6.32 -7.30 -22.22
N LEU A 162 5.58 -8.14 -21.50
CA LEU A 162 5.40 -8.04 -20.06
C LEU A 162 6.10 -9.22 -19.40
N THR A 163 7.00 -8.92 -18.46
CA THR A 163 7.56 -9.93 -17.56
C THR A 163 6.80 -9.85 -16.24
N ILE A 164 5.99 -10.88 -15.98
CA ILE A 164 5.19 -10.99 -14.76
C ILE A 164 5.76 -12.14 -13.92
N SER A 165 5.67 -12.02 -12.61
CA SER A 165 6.15 -13.02 -11.66
C SER A 165 5.12 -13.21 -10.57
N LYS A 166 5.04 -14.41 -10.00
CA LYS A 166 4.11 -14.68 -8.90
C LYS A 166 4.74 -14.26 -7.58
N GLY A 167 4.16 -13.25 -6.93
CA GLY A 167 4.62 -12.73 -5.64
C GLY A 167 4.37 -13.71 -4.49
N LEU A 168 5.04 -13.47 -3.36
CA LEU A 168 5.02 -14.33 -2.16
C LEU A 168 3.61 -14.67 -1.69
N PHE A 169 2.69 -13.72 -1.76
CA PHE A 169 1.33 -13.88 -1.28
C PHE A 169 0.34 -14.29 -2.38
N GLY A 170 0.86 -14.72 -3.53
CA GLY A 170 0.07 -15.20 -4.66
C GLY A 170 -0.47 -14.11 -5.59
N TYR A 171 -0.16 -12.84 -5.33
CA TYR A 171 -0.48 -11.74 -6.23
C TYR A 171 0.60 -11.59 -7.28
N ASP A 172 0.18 -11.44 -8.54
CA ASP A 172 1.09 -11.26 -9.66
C ASP A 172 1.76 -9.88 -9.60
N VAL A 173 3.02 -9.85 -10.02
CA VAL A 173 3.88 -8.69 -9.95
C VAL A 173 4.54 -8.46 -11.29
N ILE A 174 4.40 -7.25 -11.82
CA ILE A 174 5.08 -6.79 -13.02
C ILE A 174 6.53 -6.48 -12.66
N LYS A 175 7.46 -7.18 -13.31
CA LYS A 175 8.90 -6.97 -13.19
C LYS A 175 9.44 -6.04 -14.25
N GLU A 176 8.96 -6.19 -15.47
CA GLU A 176 9.49 -5.47 -16.61
C GLU A 176 8.40 -5.25 -17.64
N ARG A 177 8.48 -4.09 -18.31
CA ARG A 177 7.63 -3.72 -19.44
C ARG A 177 8.55 -3.24 -20.55
N GLU A 178 8.55 -3.94 -21.66
CA GLU A 178 9.36 -3.58 -22.84
C GLU A 178 8.47 -3.44 -24.06
N LEU A 179 8.68 -2.39 -24.84
CA LEU A 179 8.05 -2.21 -26.14
C LEU A 179 8.97 -2.75 -27.24
N ILE A 180 8.47 -3.70 -28.02
CA ILE A 180 9.20 -4.34 -29.13
C ILE A 180 8.50 -4.10 -30.47
N GLN A 181 9.28 -4.24 -31.56
CA GLN A 181 8.87 -3.90 -32.92
C GLN A 181 8.05 -4.99 -33.59
#